data_AF-W2GT95-F1
#
_entry.id   AF-W2GT95-F1
#
_cell.length_a   1.000
_cell.length_b   1.000
_cell.length_c   1.000
_cell.angle_alpha   90.00
_cell.angle_beta   90.00
_cell.angle_gamma   90.00
#
_symmetry.space_group_name_H-M   'P 1'
#
loop_
_entity.id
_entity.type
_entity.pdbx_description
1 polymer ?
#
loop_
_entity_poly.entity_id
_entity_poly.type
_entity_poly.pdbx_seq_one_letter_code
_entity_poly.pdbx_strand_id
1 'polypeptide(L)'
;MVDWCAAIRLIVACSTAIQSAGEGTDAELETLLEFLGHEDVLVAYAAKEELRKVLIRGRIVTGNIIVKVLCAPLSTAWKRGVSGFRFQLLRQFVKMRDSGESEIDDSEDRGNEEEDNPAENSYVQELLKNLQQMETVVRSVFIPAGCQTMTAPHSVQCEALVFMSDFVKRLHDLDIAGRSQLELIELMMTLMNDVFVTMNYSSQPTFVSCAVLGLLGDFQELMKSWNHHTRADGENNPEVVYSKWLEWCLVWLLQSSCTSTALQFLNDEESLNTASHEAFVAKTSPYPFLQQWLLYLSRMGVAFIEISLTQKVSSDWEMLQVPGQTAVSWTQQKVPSRQQLFMVLAEQDDTMVEVLNGLTRMAVLVDGTDSILTSLFSSFIEHMTTEYDPDLLFADLVDTLGQDHLVLLDLLISNETQMLEYLMRYLRRLSTHWNTSQRKLQTEQRLEGVMSVLIRLRLEIDRLVAADLFPYSAGPLTRRLLAVEQLYEESDDEDAEQL
;
A
#
# COMPACT_ATOMS: atom_id res chain seq x y z
N MET A 1 -25.40 -34.37 -14.57
CA MET A 1 -25.74 -32.98 -14.94
C MET A 1 -26.85 -32.57 -13.98
N VAL A 2 -26.48 -32.00 -12.83
CA VAL A 2 -27.47 -31.44 -11.90
C VAL A 2 -28.14 -30.27 -12.62
N ASP A 3 -29.46 -30.23 -12.62
CA ASP A 3 -30.22 -29.12 -13.18
C ASP A 3 -29.84 -27.84 -12.40
N TRP A 4 -29.21 -26.89 -13.08
CA TRP A 4 -28.78 -25.60 -12.53
C TRP A 4 -29.92 -24.90 -11.77
N CYS A 5 -31.15 -25.02 -12.26
CA CYS A 5 -32.34 -24.48 -11.61
C CYS A 5 -32.70 -25.21 -10.31
N ALA A 6 -32.40 -26.51 -10.19
CA ALA A 6 -32.57 -27.25 -8.95
C ALA A 6 -31.51 -26.85 -7.90
N ALA A 7 -30.25 -26.69 -8.33
CA ALA A 7 -29.17 -26.24 -7.44
C ALA A 7 -29.43 -24.83 -6.87
N ILE A 8 -29.82 -23.87 -7.71
CA ILE A 8 -30.14 -22.51 -7.24
C ILE A 8 -31.34 -22.51 -6.28
N ARG A 9 -32.40 -23.27 -6.57
CA ARG A 9 -33.55 -23.39 -5.67
C ARG A 9 -33.15 -23.95 -4.30
N LEU A 10 -32.26 -24.94 -4.28
CA LEU A 10 -31.74 -25.50 -3.03
C LEU A 10 -30.89 -24.49 -2.26
N ILE A 11 -30.00 -23.76 -2.94
CA ILE A 11 -29.18 -22.70 -2.33
C ILE A 11 -30.07 -21.64 -1.66
N VAL A 12 -31.08 -21.14 -2.39
CA VAL A 12 -32.01 -20.14 -1.83
C VAL A 12 -32.81 -20.72 -0.65
N ALA A 13 -33.26 -21.97 -0.73
CA ALA A 13 -33.97 -22.63 0.35
C ALA A 13 -33.10 -22.74 1.62
N CYS A 14 -31.85 -23.20 1.50
CA CYS A 14 -30.90 -23.26 2.61
C CYS A 14 -30.66 -21.89 3.24
N SER A 15 -30.44 -20.84 2.42
CA SER A 15 -30.28 -19.46 2.89
C SER A 15 -31.49 -18.97 3.68
N THR A 16 -32.71 -19.20 3.18
CA THR A 16 -33.94 -18.83 3.89
C THR A 16 -34.15 -19.61 5.17
N ALA A 17 -33.77 -20.90 5.20
CA ALA A 17 -33.84 -21.73 6.39
C ALA A 17 -32.90 -21.21 7.48
N ILE A 18 -31.65 -20.88 7.14
CA ILE A 18 -30.67 -20.34 8.09
C ILE A 18 -31.11 -18.97 8.64
N GLN A 19 -31.74 -18.14 7.81
CA GLN A 19 -32.25 -16.84 8.24
C GLN A 19 -33.52 -16.93 9.11
N SER A 20 -34.28 -18.03 9.04
CA SER A 20 -35.55 -18.19 9.75
C SER A 20 -35.50 -19.12 10.96
N ALA A 21 -34.57 -20.07 11.00
CA ALA A 21 -34.44 -21.05 12.07
C ALA A 21 -33.44 -20.59 13.15
N GLY A 22 -33.88 -20.58 14.41
CA GLY A 22 -33.04 -20.23 15.56
C GLY A 22 -32.03 -21.30 15.99
N GLU A 23 -32.20 -22.59 15.62
CA GLU A 23 -31.42 -23.71 16.21
C GLU A 23 -31.25 -24.96 15.29
N GLY A 24 -31.35 -24.84 13.96
CA GLY A 24 -31.17 -25.98 13.04
C GLY A 24 -30.49 -25.59 11.75
N THR A 25 -29.23 -25.16 11.82
CA THR A 25 -28.56 -24.41 10.74
C THR A 25 -27.30 -25.05 10.17
N ASP A 26 -26.72 -26.07 10.83
CA ASP A 26 -25.38 -26.57 10.48
C ASP A 26 -25.38 -27.35 9.16
N ALA A 27 -26.40 -28.17 8.90
CA ALA A 27 -26.49 -28.97 7.68
C ALA A 27 -26.78 -28.11 6.43
N GLU A 28 -27.66 -27.11 6.57
CA GLU A 28 -27.97 -26.15 5.52
C GLU A 28 -26.76 -25.26 5.22
N LEU A 29 -26.00 -24.87 6.25
CA LEU A 29 -24.79 -24.09 6.11
C LEU A 29 -23.67 -24.89 5.45
N GLU A 30 -23.45 -26.14 5.87
CA GLU A 30 -22.54 -27.08 5.22
C GLU A 30 -22.88 -27.24 3.73
N THR A 31 -24.17 -27.41 3.42
CA THR A 31 -24.66 -27.51 2.04
C THR A 31 -24.32 -26.26 1.21
N LEU A 32 -24.52 -25.05 1.77
CA LEU A 32 -24.15 -23.80 1.09
C LEU A 32 -22.63 -23.68 0.87
N LEU A 33 -21.83 -24.09 1.85
CA LEU A 33 -20.37 -24.07 1.78
C LEU A 33 -19.83 -25.10 0.78
N GLU A 34 -20.50 -26.24 0.60
CA GLU A 34 -20.20 -27.20 -0.47
C GLU A 34 -20.48 -26.59 -1.85
N PHE A 35 -21.60 -25.88 -2.02
CA PHE A 35 -21.92 -25.22 -3.28
C PHE A 35 -20.94 -24.09 -3.66
N LEU A 36 -20.23 -23.50 -2.70
CA LEU A 36 -19.16 -22.54 -2.96
C LEU A 36 -18.00 -23.15 -3.78
N GLY A 37 -17.79 -24.46 -3.66
CA GLY A 37 -16.81 -25.23 -4.44
C GLY A 37 -17.37 -25.85 -5.72
N HIS A 38 -18.61 -25.53 -6.11
CA HIS A 38 -19.31 -26.18 -7.22
C HIS A 38 -18.60 -25.94 -8.57
N GLU A 39 -18.70 -26.92 -9.47
CA GLU A 39 -18.03 -26.90 -10.78
C GLU A 39 -18.49 -25.77 -11.70
N ASP A 40 -19.75 -25.38 -11.56
CA ASP A 40 -20.43 -24.32 -12.32
C ASP A 40 -20.28 -22.96 -11.61
N VAL A 41 -19.73 -21.97 -12.32
CA VAL A 41 -19.44 -20.62 -11.82
C VAL A 41 -20.69 -19.91 -11.32
N LEU A 42 -21.83 -20.08 -11.99
CA LEU A 42 -23.07 -19.40 -11.63
C LEU A 42 -23.66 -20.00 -10.36
N VAL A 43 -23.52 -21.32 -10.16
CA VAL A 43 -23.94 -21.98 -8.91
C VAL A 43 -23.06 -21.54 -7.75
N ALA A 44 -21.73 -21.53 -7.93
CA ALA A 44 -20.80 -21.07 -6.91
C ALA A 44 -20.99 -19.59 -6.57
N TYR A 45 -21.29 -18.75 -7.57
CA TYR A 45 -21.62 -17.34 -7.37
C TYR A 45 -22.94 -17.14 -6.63
N ALA A 46 -23.99 -17.91 -6.99
CA ALA A 46 -25.26 -17.88 -6.26
C ALA A 46 -25.09 -18.30 -4.80
N ALA A 47 -24.29 -19.35 -4.54
CA ALA A 47 -23.95 -19.77 -3.17
C ALA A 47 -23.21 -18.68 -2.41
N LYS A 48 -22.23 -18.02 -3.04
CA LYS A 48 -21.53 -16.87 -2.47
C LYS A 48 -22.49 -15.74 -2.08
N GLU A 49 -23.38 -15.32 -2.97
CA GLU A 49 -24.31 -14.21 -2.69
C GLU A 49 -25.35 -14.56 -1.63
N GLU A 50 -25.82 -15.81 -1.58
CA GLU A 50 -26.73 -16.26 -0.53
C GLU A 50 -26.02 -16.40 0.83
N LEU A 51 -24.79 -16.91 0.86
CA LEU A 51 -23.95 -16.86 2.07
C LEU A 51 -23.76 -15.40 2.53
N ARG A 52 -23.50 -14.47 1.61
CA ARG A 52 -23.41 -13.04 1.95
C ARG A 52 -24.68 -12.50 2.61
N LYS A 53 -25.87 -12.89 2.14
CA LYS A 53 -27.15 -12.47 2.74
C LYS A 53 -27.35 -13.06 4.13
N VAL A 54 -27.01 -14.35 4.30
CA VAL A 54 -27.00 -15.02 5.62
C VAL A 54 -26.09 -14.28 6.58
N LEU A 55 -24.96 -13.75 6.10
CA LEU A 55 -24.00 -13.01 6.91
C LEU A 55 -24.49 -11.63 7.33
N ILE A 56 -25.07 -10.86 6.41
CA ILE A 56 -25.59 -9.51 6.72
C ILE A 56 -26.76 -9.57 7.72
N ARG A 57 -27.57 -10.64 7.68
CA ARG A 57 -28.76 -10.79 8.53
C ARG A 57 -28.57 -11.76 9.71
N GLY A 58 -27.45 -12.47 9.74
CA GLY A 58 -27.21 -13.58 10.66
C GLY A 58 -26.59 -13.15 11.98
N ARG A 59 -26.59 -14.05 12.97
CA ARG A 59 -25.92 -13.83 14.26
C ARG A 59 -24.40 -13.92 14.12
N ILE A 60 -23.69 -13.17 14.96
CA ILE A 60 -22.22 -13.20 15.08
C ILE A 60 -21.67 -14.63 15.18
N VAL A 61 -22.32 -15.51 15.95
CA VAL A 61 -21.93 -16.92 16.13
C VAL A 61 -21.90 -17.68 14.80
N THR A 62 -22.90 -17.48 13.94
CA THR A 62 -22.98 -18.09 12.63
C THR A 62 -21.85 -17.60 11.72
N GLY A 63 -21.52 -16.30 11.79
CA GLY A 63 -20.39 -15.74 11.03
C GLY A 63 -19.03 -16.27 11.50
N ASN A 64 -18.81 -16.47 12.81
CA ASN A 64 -17.57 -17.07 13.33
C ASN A 64 -17.38 -18.52 12.87
N ILE A 65 -18.46 -19.31 12.82
CA ILE A 65 -18.44 -20.67 12.26
C ILE A 65 -18.04 -20.61 10.79
N ILE A 66 -18.61 -19.68 10.02
CA ILE A 66 -18.29 -19.51 8.60
C ILE A 66 -16.82 -19.12 8.39
N VAL A 67 -16.31 -18.15 9.15
CA VAL A 67 -14.89 -17.74 9.10
C VAL A 67 -13.98 -18.95 9.34
N LYS A 68 -14.27 -19.75 10.38
CA LYS A 68 -13.51 -20.95 10.70
C LYS A 68 -13.52 -21.98 9.56
N VAL A 69 -14.66 -22.21 8.92
CA VAL A 69 -14.74 -23.15 7.78
C VAL A 69 -14.05 -22.60 6.53
N LEU A 70 -14.12 -21.29 6.28
CA LEU A 70 -13.43 -20.66 5.16
C LEU A 70 -11.90 -20.67 5.34
N CYS A 71 -11.41 -20.57 6.57
CA CYS A 71 -10.00 -20.70 6.93
C CYS A 71 -9.52 -22.16 7.01
N ALA A 72 -10.40 -23.16 6.90
CA ALA A 72 -10.01 -24.55 6.93
C ALA A 72 -9.38 -25.01 5.58
N PRO A 73 -8.31 -25.82 5.61
CA PRO A 73 -7.67 -26.33 4.41
C PRO A 73 -8.63 -27.20 3.58
N LEU A 74 -8.63 -27.00 2.25
CA LEU A 74 -9.45 -27.79 1.34
C LEU A 74 -8.89 -29.19 1.11
N SER A 75 -9.79 -30.16 0.99
CA SER A 75 -9.48 -31.51 0.52
C SER A 75 -9.23 -31.59 -1.00
N THR A 76 -9.67 -30.57 -1.75
CA THR A 76 -9.50 -30.47 -3.22
C THR A 76 -8.64 -29.27 -3.58
N ALA A 77 -7.75 -29.42 -4.57
CA ALA A 77 -6.87 -28.34 -4.99
C ALA A 77 -7.64 -27.16 -5.60
N TRP A 78 -7.01 -25.99 -5.58
CA TRP A 78 -7.46 -24.70 -6.13
C TRP A 78 -7.62 -24.69 -7.66
N LYS A 79 -8.25 -25.71 -8.24
CA LYS A 79 -8.19 -26.03 -9.67
C LYS A 79 -8.97 -25.03 -10.55
N ARG A 80 -9.76 -24.09 -9.99
CA ARG A 80 -10.68 -23.23 -10.75
C ARG A 80 -10.78 -21.81 -10.18
N GLY A 81 -11.10 -20.83 -11.03
CA GLY A 81 -11.28 -19.43 -10.62
C GLY A 81 -12.38 -19.21 -9.58
N VAL A 82 -13.40 -20.07 -9.55
CA VAL A 82 -14.50 -20.05 -8.56
C VAL A 82 -14.01 -20.22 -7.12
N SER A 83 -12.84 -20.84 -6.92
CA SER A 83 -12.26 -21.00 -5.59
C SER A 83 -11.84 -19.67 -4.96
N GLY A 84 -11.74 -18.59 -5.74
CA GLY A 84 -11.51 -17.22 -5.25
C GLY A 84 -12.70 -16.64 -4.46
N PHE A 85 -13.91 -17.19 -4.60
CA PHE A 85 -15.09 -16.69 -3.87
C PHE A 85 -14.97 -16.85 -2.35
N ARG A 86 -14.17 -17.81 -1.87
CA ARG A 86 -13.82 -17.94 -0.45
C ARG A 86 -13.12 -16.69 0.08
N PHE A 87 -12.08 -16.24 -0.61
CA PHE A 87 -11.34 -15.04 -0.24
C PHE A 87 -12.20 -13.78 -0.40
N GLN A 88 -13.06 -13.70 -1.42
CA GLN A 88 -14.00 -12.58 -1.56
C GLN A 88 -14.99 -12.50 -0.40
N LEU A 89 -15.49 -13.62 0.12
CA LEU A 89 -16.32 -13.63 1.33
C LEU A 89 -15.51 -13.19 2.55
N LEU A 90 -14.31 -13.75 2.76
CA LEU A 90 -13.40 -13.34 3.83
C LEU A 90 -13.11 -11.84 3.82
N ARG A 91 -12.88 -11.24 2.64
CA ARG A 91 -12.71 -9.80 2.47
C ARG A 91 -13.94 -9.00 2.90
N GLN A 92 -15.14 -9.51 2.64
CA GLN A 92 -16.36 -8.85 3.08
C GLN A 92 -16.46 -8.86 4.61
N PHE A 93 -16.09 -9.96 5.28
CA PHE A 93 -16.04 -10.01 6.75
C PHE A 93 -15.08 -8.97 7.33
N VAL A 94 -13.90 -8.83 6.73
CA VAL A 94 -12.91 -7.83 7.15
C VAL A 94 -13.45 -6.39 6.97
N LYS A 95 -14.30 -6.15 5.96
CA LYS A 95 -14.87 -4.83 5.66
C LYS A 95 -16.16 -4.51 6.39
N MET A 96 -16.85 -5.50 6.94
CA MET A 96 -18.02 -5.26 7.77
C MET A 96 -17.60 -4.48 9.02
N ARG A 97 -18.13 -3.27 9.17
CA ARG A 97 -18.22 -2.58 10.47
C ARG A 97 -19.51 -3.09 11.10
N ASP A 98 -19.46 -3.53 12.35
CA ASP A 98 -20.66 -3.98 13.05
C ASP A 98 -21.67 -2.83 13.00
N SER A 99 -22.77 -3.05 12.28
CA SER A 99 -23.81 -2.05 12.10
C SER A 99 -24.54 -1.87 13.43
N GLY A 100 -24.10 -0.92 14.24
CA GLY A 100 -24.82 -0.38 15.39
C GLY A 100 -25.94 0.59 15.00
N GLU A 101 -26.51 0.48 13.79
CA GLU A 101 -27.73 1.18 13.42
C GLU A 101 -28.87 0.15 13.38
N SER A 102 -29.39 -0.21 14.56
CA SER A 102 -30.80 -0.59 14.61
C SER A 102 -31.60 0.65 14.25
N GLU A 103 -32.49 0.54 13.27
CA GLU A 103 -33.56 1.50 13.05
C GLU A 103 -34.19 1.84 14.41
N ILE A 104 -34.06 3.10 14.83
CA ILE A 104 -34.67 3.64 16.04
C ILE A 104 -36.18 3.53 15.83
N ASP A 105 -36.78 2.54 16.48
CA ASP A 105 -38.20 2.55 16.80
C ASP A 105 -38.34 3.41 18.07
N ASP A 106 -39.06 4.52 17.94
CA ASP A 106 -39.28 5.50 19.01
C ASP A 106 -39.99 4.84 20.20
N SER A 107 -39.23 4.49 21.23
CA SER A 107 -39.79 4.35 22.58
C SER A 107 -38.79 4.81 23.64
N GLU A 108 -39.07 5.97 24.21
CA GLU A 108 -38.45 6.52 25.41
C GLU A 108 -38.66 5.56 26.60
N ASP A 109 -37.59 4.98 27.18
CA ASP A 109 -37.41 4.92 28.64
C ASP A 109 -36.00 4.43 29.03
N ARG A 110 -35.35 5.22 29.89
CA ARG A 110 -34.32 4.87 30.91
C ARG A 110 -33.07 4.07 30.57
N GLY A 111 -31.94 4.68 30.96
CA GLY A 111 -31.04 4.06 31.95
C GLY A 111 -29.57 4.12 31.58
N ASN A 112 -28.80 4.89 32.34
CA ASN A 112 -27.34 4.89 32.31
C ASN A 112 -26.78 3.49 32.64
N GLU A 113 -26.21 2.82 31.65
CA GLU A 113 -25.10 1.87 31.84
C GLU A 113 -24.09 2.13 30.71
N GLU A 114 -22.94 2.70 31.07
CA GLU A 114 -21.72 2.60 30.26
C GLU A 114 -21.29 1.13 30.30
N GLU A 115 -21.86 0.29 29.44
CA GLU A 115 -21.30 -1.02 29.11
C GLU A 115 -20.20 -0.81 28.05
N ASP A 116 -18.95 -1.07 28.45
CA ASP A 116 -17.84 -1.35 27.54
C ASP A 116 -18.30 -2.35 26.47
N ASN A 117 -18.53 -1.87 25.26
CA ASN A 117 -19.11 -2.66 24.19
C ASN A 117 -18.00 -3.53 23.56
N PRO A 118 -17.90 -4.85 23.85
CA PRO A 118 -16.84 -5.71 23.30
C PRO A 118 -17.21 -6.25 21.91
N ALA A 119 -18.30 -5.75 21.33
CA ALA A 119 -18.91 -6.27 20.11
C ALA A 119 -18.28 -5.72 18.83
N GLU A 120 -17.54 -4.61 18.88
CA GLU A 120 -16.78 -4.14 17.72
C GLU A 120 -15.68 -5.16 17.40
N ASN A 121 -15.76 -5.80 16.23
CA ASN A 121 -14.70 -6.62 15.59
C ASN A 121 -14.70 -8.14 15.89
N SER A 122 -15.84 -8.78 16.14
CA SER A 122 -15.87 -10.22 16.43
C SER A 122 -15.24 -11.10 15.31
N TYR A 123 -15.43 -10.74 14.04
CA TYR A 123 -14.93 -11.52 12.90
C TYR A 123 -13.42 -11.38 12.71
N VAL A 124 -12.88 -10.18 12.90
CA VAL A 124 -11.43 -9.94 12.85
C VAL A 124 -10.74 -10.68 14.01
N GLN A 125 -11.33 -10.67 15.20
CA GLN A 125 -10.86 -11.46 16.34
C GLN A 125 -10.90 -12.96 16.05
N GLU A 126 -11.92 -13.46 15.36
CA GLU A 126 -11.97 -14.87 14.96
C GLU A 126 -10.91 -15.21 13.90
N LEU A 127 -10.61 -14.30 12.96
CA LEU A 127 -9.50 -14.47 12.03
C LEU A 127 -8.15 -14.52 12.77
N LEU A 128 -7.95 -13.63 13.76
CA LEU A 128 -6.74 -13.62 14.59
C LEU A 128 -6.56 -14.93 15.38
N LYS A 129 -7.64 -15.58 15.83
CA LYS A 129 -7.56 -16.90 16.48
C LYS A 129 -7.19 -18.03 15.52
N ASN A 130 -7.42 -17.86 14.22
CA ASN A 130 -7.21 -18.88 13.20
C ASN A 130 -6.06 -18.55 12.23
N LEU A 131 -5.10 -17.70 12.63
CA LEU A 131 -3.96 -17.27 11.78
C LEU A 131 -3.18 -18.43 11.17
N GLN A 132 -2.90 -19.50 11.93
CA GLN A 132 -2.17 -20.67 11.41
C GLN A 132 -2.94 -21.42 10.30
N GLN A 133 -4.27 -21.51 10.43
CA GLN A 133 -5.10 -22.13 9.41
C GLN A 133 -5.17 -21.24 8.17
N MET A 134 -5.29 -19.92 8.39
CA MET A 134 -5.25 -18.91 7.34
C MET A 134 -3.91 -18.94 6.57
N GLU A 135 -2.78 -19.03 7.26
CA GLU A 135 -1.45 -19.22 6.66
C GLU A 135 -1.46 -20.46 5.76
N THR A 136 -1.92 -21.60 6.28
CA THR A 136 -1.97 -22.87 5.55
C THR A 136 -2.81 -22.73 4.27
N VAL A 137 -3.99 -22.10 4.37
CA VAL A 137 -4.88 -21.86 3.23
C VAL A 137 -4.23 -20.94 2.21
N VAL A 138 -3.72 -19.77 2.61
CA VAL A 138 -3.07 -18.80 1.70
C VAL A 138 -1.84 -19.44 1.04
N ARG A 139 -0.97 -20.09 1.81
CA ARG A 139 0.22 -20.77 1.30
C ARG A 139 -0.12 -21.85 0.29
N SER A 140 -1.19 -22.63 0.51
CA SER A 140 -1.60 -23.69 -0.40
C SER A 140 -2.06 -23.20 -1.78
N VAL A 141 -2.41 -21.91 -1.91
CA VAL A 141 -2.73 -21.27 -3.21
C VAL A 141 -1.48 -21.19 -4.09
N PHE A 142 -0.33 -20.93 -3.49
CA PHE A 142 0.94 -20.75 -4.19
C PHE A 142 1.78 -22.02 -4.26
N ILE A 143 1.80 -22.80 -3.17
CA ILE A 143 2.59 -24.01 -3.03
C ILE A 143 1.63 -25.19 -2.84
N PRO A 144 1.30 -25.95 -3.91
CA PRO A 144 0.41 -27.09 -3.79
C PRO A 144 1.03 -28.17 -2.89
N ALA A 145 0.24 -28.72 -1.97
CA ALA A 145 0.66 -29.83 -1.13
C ALA A 145 0.72 -31.15 -1.93
N GLY A 146 1.89 -31.78 -2.02
CA GLY A 146 2.08 -33.13 -2.58
C GLY A 146 2.33 -33.21 -4.10
N CYS A 147 2.10 -34.39 -4.69
CA CYS A 147 2.39 -34.77 -6.09
C CYS A 147 1.54 -34.06 -7.17
N GLN A 148 1.06 -32.84 -6.91
CA GLN A 148 0.23 -32.07 -7.83
C GLN A 148 1.06 -31.00 -8.54
N THR A 149 1.01 -30.98 -9.87
CA THR A 149 1.90 -30.19 -10.74
C THR A 149 1.36 -28.81 -11.12
N MET A 150 0.16 -28.42 -10.68
CA MET A 150 -0.50 -27.18 -11.12
C MET A 150 -0.78 -26.26 -9.92
N THR A 151 -0.23 -25.05 -9.98
CA THR A 151 -0.51 -23.95 -9.05
C THR A 151 -1.94 -23.43 -9.23
N ALA A 152 -2.48 -22.73 -8.22
CA ALA A 152 -3.81 -22.12 -8.33
C ALA A 152 -3.86 -21.10 -9.48
N PRO A 153 -5.03 -20.85 -10.11
CA PRO A 153 -5.19 -19.76 -11.07
C PRO A 153 -4.77 -18.41 -10.51
N HIS A 154 -4.17 -17.56 -11.34
CA HIS A 154 -3.71 -16.22 -10.94
C HIS A 154 -4.81 -15.35 -10.31
N SER A 155 -6.07 -15.52 -10.71
CA SER A 155 -7.21 -14.81 -10.09
C SER A 155 -7.40 -15.22 -8.62
N VAL A 156 -7.18 -16.49 -8.29
CA VAL A 156 -7.28 -16.99 -6.90
C VAL A 156 -6.08 -16.52 -6.09
N GLN A 157 -4.88 -16.55 -6.67
CA GLN A 157 -3.67 -15.98 -6.07
C GLN A 157 -3.85 -14.50 -5.72
N CYS A 158 -4.38 -13.71 -6.66
CA CYS A 158 -4.66 -12.29 -6.43
C CYS A 158 -5.70 -12.09 -5.33
N GLU A 159 -6.83 -12.80 -5.35
CA GLU A 159 -7.85 -12.66 -4.29
C GLU A 159 -7.32 -13.05 -2.90
N ALA A 160 -6.41 -14.04 -2.81
CA ALA A 160 -5.75 -14.40 -1.55
C ALA A 160 -4.86 -13.25 -1.03
N LEU A 161 -4.06 -12.63 -1.90
CA LEU A 161 -3.18 -11.51 -1.54
C LEU A 161 -3.99 -10.26 -1.17
N VAL A 162 -5.02 -9.93 -1.94
CA VAL A 162 -5.90 -8.79 -1.66
C VAL A 162 -6.69 -9.02 -0.38
N PHE A 163 -7.08 -10.26 -0.08
CA PHE A 163 -7.64 -10.62 1.22
C PHE A 163 -6.67 -10.32 2.36
N MET A 164 -5.42 -10.78 2.26
CA MET A 164 -4.40 -10.50 3.28
C MET A 164 -4.16 -8.99 3.43
N SER A 165 -4.13 -8.23 2.33
CA SER A 165 -3.97 -6.78 2.33
C SER A 165 -5.15 -6.08 3.03
N ASP A 166 -6.39 -6.42 2.67
CA ASP A 166 -7.58 -5.88 3.32
C ASP A 166 -7.59 -6.22 4.83
N PHE A 167 -7.18 -7.45 5.20
CA PHE A 167 -7.07 -7.90 6.59
C PHE A 167 -6.05 -7.07 7.37
N VAL A 168 -4.83 -6.93 6.85
CA VAL A 168 -3.76 -6.12 7.43
C VAL A 168 -4.17 -4.66 7.60
N LYS A 169 -4.83 -4.05 6.60
CA LYS A 169 -5.36 -2.68 6.71
C LYS A 169 -6.36 -2.54 7.86
N ARG A 170 -7.25 -3.52 8.02
CA ARG A 170 -8.25 -3.48 9.10
C ARG A 170 -7.62 -3.56 10.48
N LEU A 171 -6.45 -4.17 10.61
CA LEU A 171 -5.71 -4.25 11.87
C LEU A 171 -5.08 -2.92 12.30
N HIS A 172 -4.97 -1.93 11.40
CA HIS A 172 -4.35 -0.64 11.71
C HIS A 172 -5.11 0.14 12.80
N ASP A 173 -6.43 0.00 12.84
CA ASP A 173 -7.30 0.76 13.76
C ASP A 173 -7.64 -0.02 15.04
N LEU A 174 -7.00 -1.18 15.26
CA LEU A 174 -7.34 -2.10 16.35
C LEU A 174 -6.18 -2.29 17.32
N ASP A 175 -6.49 -2.31 18.61
CA ASP A 175 -5.55 -2.77 19.63
C ASP A 175 -5.48 -4.30 19.60
N ILE A 176 -4.31 -4.83 19.23
CA ILE A 176 -4.10 -6.26 18.98
C ILE A 176 -3.10 -6.78 20.00
N ALA A 177 -3.48 -7.85 20.69
CA ALA A 177 -2.62 -8.53 21.63
C ALA A 177 -1.26 -8.90 21.01
N GLY A 178 -0.17 -8.66 21.74
CA GLY A 178 1.20 -8.87 21.24
C GLY A 178 1.49 -10.30 20.73
N ARG A 179 0.79 -11.33 21.25
CA ARG A 179 0.89 -12.69 20.70
C ARG A 179 0.39 -12.74 19.24
N SER A 180 -0.76 -12.14 18.94
CA SER A 180 -1.32 -12.14 17.60
C SER A 180 -0.50 -11.28 16.63
N GLN A 181 0.15 -10.22 17.11
CA GLN A 181 1.13 -9.45 16.33
C GLN A 181 2.31 -10.35 15.91
N LEU A 182 2.89 -11.10 16.86
CA LEU A 182 4.00 -12.01 16.60
C LEU A 182 3.61 -13.13 15.60
N GLU A 183 2.44 -13.75 15.80
CA GLU A 183 1.92 -14.78 14.89
C GLU A 183 1.70 -14.23 13.47
N LEU A 184 1.22 -12.99 13.32
CA LEU A 184 1.07 -12.36 12.01
C LEU A 184 2.42 -12.06 11.35
N ILE A 185 3.42 -11.63 12.13
CA ILE A 185 4.79 -11.42 11.64
C ILE A 185 5.39 -12.75 11.15
N GLU A 186 5.22 -13.83 11.92
CA GLU A 186 5.66 -15.17 11.53
C GLU A 186 4.99 -15.64 10.23
N LEU A 187 3.67 -15.43 10.09
CA LEU A 187 2.92 -15.74 8.87
C LEU A 187 3.49 -14.97 7.66
N MET A 188 3.63 -13.65 7.79
CA MET A 188 4.16 -12.80 6.72
C MET A 188 5.58 -13.21 6.33
N MET A 189 6.36 -13.67 7.30
CA MET A 189 7.71 -14.19 7.08
C MET A 189 7.76 -15.52 6.34
N THR A 190 6.87 -16.44 6.68
CA THR A 190 6.72 -17.68 5.93
C THR A 190 6.32 -17.39 4.48
N LEU A 191 5.37 -16.47 4.25
CA LEU A 191 4.97 -16.07 2.90
C LEU A 191 6.13 -15.43 2.13
N MET A 192 6.89 -14.55 2.77
CA MET A 192 8.05 -13.91 2.14
C MET A 192 9.06 -14.95 1.62
N ASN A 193 9.50 -15.86 2.51
CA ASN A 193 10.54 -16.83 2.20
C ASN A 193 10.07 -17.93 1.24
N ASP A 194 8.91 -18.52 1.51
CA ASP A 194 8.48 -19.71 0.78
C ASP A 194 7.81 -19.36 -0.55
N VAL A 195 7.15 -18.20 -0.63
CA VAL A 195 6.39 -17.77 -1.80
C VAL A 195 7.06 -16.60 -2.51
N PHE A 196 7.22 -15.44 -1.87
CA PHE A 196 7.55 -14.21 -2.59
C PHE A 196 8.98 -14.16 -3.13
N VAL A 197 9.95 -14.79 -2.45
CA VAL A 197 11.33 -14.93 -2.94
C VAL A 197 11.40 -15.88 -4.14
N THR A 198 10.66 -16.99 -4.10
CA THR A 198 10.72 -18.05 -5.13
C THR A 198 9.86 -17.75 -6.37
N MET A 199 8.97 -16.77 -6.25
CA MET A 199 8.05 -16.33 -7.30
C MET A 199 8.78 -15.75 -8.52
N ASN A 200 8.33 -16.12 -9.72
CA ASN A 200 8.89 -15.62 -10.98
C ASN A 200 8.06 -14.43 -11.48
N TYR A 201 8.50 -13.22 -11.15
CA TYR A 201 7.79 -11.97 -11.48
C TYR A 201 7.78 -11.68 -12.99
N SER A 202 8.71 -12.25 -13.76
CA SER A 202 8.78 -12.07 -15.21
C SER A 202 7.73 -12.86 -15.99
N SER A 203 7.21 -13.95 -15.42
CA SER A 203 6.26 -14.84 -16.11
C SER A 203 4.82 -14.73 -15.59
N GLN A 204 4.63 -14.09 -14.44
CA GLN A 204 3.30 -13.92 -13.84
C GLN A 204 2.61 -12.63 -14.29
N PRO A 205 1.27 -12.56 -14.22
CA PRO A 205 0.55 -11.34 -14.55
C PRO A 205 0.90 -10.18 -13.61
N THR A 206 0.98 -8.97 -14.15
CA THR A 206 1.33 -7.74 -13.40
C THR A 206 0.41 -7.52 -12.20
N PHE A 207 -0.89 -7.80 -12.31
CA PHE A 207 -1.83 -7.64 -11.19
C PHE A 207 -1.52 -8.55 -9.98
N VAL A 208 -0.89 -9.71 -10.18
CA VAL A 208 -0.44 -10.56 -9.06
C VAL A 208 0.78 -9.93 -8.40
N SER A 209 1.74 -9.44 -9.19
CA SER A 209 2.91 -8.72 -8.70
C SER A 209 2.52 -7.45 -7.93
N CYS A 210 1.56 -6.68 -8.44
CA CYS A 210 0.97 -5.53 -7.73
C CYS A 210 0.35 -5.93 -6.40
N ALA A 211 -0.38 -7.05 -6.35
CA ALA A 211 -0.99 -7.52 -5.11
C ALA A 211 0.06 -7.94 -4.05
N VAL A 212 1.21 -8.49 -4.46
CA VAL A 212 2.34 -8.76 -3.55
C VAL A 212 2.91 -7.45 -3.01
N LEU A 213 3.25 -6.51 -3.89
CA LEU A 213 3.80 -5.20 -3.49
C LEU A 213 2.84 -4.42 -2.58
N GLY A 214 1.55 -4.42 -2.91
CA GLY A 214 0.50 -3.81 -2.09
C GLY A 214 0.43 -4.44 -0.70
N LEU A 215 0.37 -5.77 -0.61
CA LEU A 215 0.36 -6.48 0.68
C LEU A 215 1.61 -6.16 1.52
N LEU A 216 2.80 -6.18 0.92
CA LEU A 216 4.03 -5.86 1.63
C LEU A 216 4.04 -4.40 2.11
N GLY A 217 3.57 -3.47 1.29
CA GLY A 217 3.43 -2.06 1.66
C GLY A 217 2.43 -1.83 2.79
N ASP A 218 1.27 -2.49 2.73
CA ASP A 218 0.24 -2.38 3.77
C ASP A 218 0.73 -2.96 5.11
N PHE A 219 1.44 -4.07 5.07
CA PHE A 219 2.02 -4.68 6.26
C PHE A 219 3.17 -3.85 6.84
N GLN A 220 3.97 -3.20 5.99
CA GLN A 220 4.97 -2.25 6.44
C GLN A 220 4.34 -1.06 7.19
N GLU A 221 3.23 -0.50 6.70
CA GLU A 221 2.57 0.61 7.40
C GLU A 221 1.95 0.15 8.74
N LEU A 222 1.39 -1.06 8.80
CA LEU A 222 0.93 -1.67 10.05
C LEU A 222 2.08 -1.82 11.06
N MET A 223 3.21 -2.38 10.62
CA MET A 223 4.40 -2.55 11.45
C MET A 223 4.95 -1.22 11.97
N LYS A 224 4.92 -0.19 11.13
CA LYS A 224 5.32 1.18 11.51
C LYS A 224 4.37 1.76 12.55
N SER A 225 3.06 1.57 12.39
CA SER A 225 2.04 1.97 13.38
C SER A 225 2.28 1.30 14.73
N TRP A 226 2.50 -0.02 14.75
CA TRP A 226 2.83 -0.75 15.98
C TRP A 226 4.12 -0.25 16.64
N ASN A 227 5.15 0.06 15.85
CA ASN A 227 6.40 0.62 16.37
C ASN A 227 6.20 2.01 17.00
N HIS A 228 5.31 2.85 16.45
CA HIS A 228 4.99 4.17 17.03
C HIS A 228 4.19 4.08 18.33
N HIS A 229 3.16 3.23 18.39
CA HIS A 229 2.34 3.04 19.60
C HIS A 229 3.17 2.48 20.77
N THR A 230 3.98 1.47 20.51
CA THR A 230 4.74 0.78 21.56
C THR A 230 5.90 1.64 22.14
N ARG A 231 6.41 2.62 21.37
CA ARG A 231 7.36 3.63 21.89
C ARG A 231 6.77 4.51 22.99
N ALA A 232 5.44 4.59 23.12
CA ALA A 232 4.78 5.30 24.21
C ALA A 232 4.71 4.48 25.51
N ASP A 233 4.70 3.14 25.42
CA ASP A 233 4.35 2.25 26.54
C ASP A 233 5.56 1.56 27.21
N GLY A 234 6.78 1.68 26.66
CA GLY A 234 8.04 1.38 27.37
C GLY A 234 8.34 -0.09 27.68
N GLU A 235 7.44 -1.04 27.39
CA GLU A 235 7.65 -2.47 27.59
C GLU A 235 7.72 -3.22 26.24
N ASN A 236 8.83 -3.95 26.04
CA ASN A 236 9.29 -4.65 24.82
C ASN A 236 10.13 -3.78 23.87
N ASN A 237 10.98 -4.45 23.07
CA ASN A 237 11.92 -3.81 22.14
C ASN A 237 11.39 -3.93 20.68
N PRO A 238 10.26 -3.27 20.33
CA PRO A 238 9.58 -3.36 19.02
C PRO A 238 10.46 -2.88 17.87
N GLU A 239 11.43 -2.01 18.17
CA GLU A 239 12.38 -1.48 17.20
C GLU A 239 13.23 -2.58 16.58
N VAL A 240 13.56 -3.64 17.34
CA VAL A 240 14.30 -4.80 16.84
C VAL A 240 13.47 -5.61 15.86
N VAL A 241 12.17 -5.77 16.12
CA VAL A 241 11.27 -6.56 15.28
C VAL A 241 10.98 -5.84 13.97
N TYR A 242 10.70 -4.53 14.03
CA TYR A 242 10.52 -3.71 12.83
C TYR A 242 11.79 -3.64 11.98
N SER A 243 12.96 -3.49 12.62
CA SER A 243 14.25 -3.51 11.92
C SER A 243 14.52 -4.83 11.20
N LYS A 244 14.22 -5.98 11.85
CA LYS A 244 14.33 -7.30 11.23
C LYS A 244 13.38 -7.46 10.04
N TRP A 245 12.15 -6.93 10.15
CA TRP A 245 11.21 -6.90 9.03
C TRP A 245 11.76 -6.14 7.81
N LEU A 246 12.34 -4.96 8.03
CA LEU A 246 12.97 -4.18 6.96
C LEU A 246 14.16 -4.92 6.34
N GLU A 247 14.98 -5.61 7.14
CA GLU A 247 16.06 -6.47 6.65
C GLU A 247 15.52 -7.58 5.72
N TRP A 248 14.44 -8.25 6.12
CA TRP A 248 13.82 -9.29 5.29
C TRP A 248 13.25 -8.75 3.98
N CYS A 249 12.64 -7.57 4.00
CA CYS A 249 12.20 -6.88 2.78
C CYS A 249 13.36 -6.54 1.85
N LEU A 250 14.49 -6.10 2.38
CA LEU A 250 15.71 -5.85 1.59
C LEU A 250 16.28 -7.14 0.99
N VAL A 251 16.33 -8.22 1.77
CA VAL A 251 16.76 -9.54 1.29
C VAL A 251 15.84 -10.01 0.16
N TRP A 252 14.53 -9.82 0.28
CA TRP A 252 13.56 -10.15 -0.77
C TRP A 252 13.77 -9.31 -2.04
N LEU A 253 13.94 -7.98 -1.92
CA LEU A 253 14.22 -7.10 -3.06
C LEU A 253 15.50 -7.51 -3.81
N LEU A 254 16.48 -8.06 -3.08
CA LEU A 254 17.77 -8.53 -3.58
C LEU A 254 17.72 -9.92 -4.23
N GLN A 255 16.99 -10.85 -3.64
CA GLN A 255 16.99 -12.26 -4.05
C GLN A 255 15.88 -12.60 -5.03
N SER A 256 14.75 -11.91 -4.96
CA SER A 256 13.62 -12.15 -5.86
C SER A 256 13.88 -11.60 -7.27
N SER A 257 13.11 -12.11 -8.24
CA SER A 257 13.12 -11.57 -9.60
C SER A 257 12.31 -10.26 -9.75
N CYS A 258 11.75 -9.70 -8.68
CA CYS A 258 10.85 -8.54 -8.75
C CYS A 258 11.56 -7.30 -9.30
N THR A 259 12.67 -6.89 -8.66
CA THR A 259 13.44 -5.70 -9.06
C THR A 259 14.04 -5.84 -10.46
N SER A 260 14.61 -7.01 -10.79
CA SER A 260 15.17 -7.25 -12.11
C SER A 260 14.10 -7.23 -13.22
N THR A 261 12.90 -7.75 -12.93
CA THR A 261 11.76 -7.67 -13.86
C THR A 261 11.30 -6.23 -14.06
N ALA A 262 11.19 -5.44 -13.00
CA ALA A 262 10.82 -4.03 -13.09
C ALA A 262 11.84 -3.22 -13.91
N LEU A 263 13.13 -3.41 -13.65
CA LEU A 263 14.20 -2.77 -14.43
C LEU A 263 14.20 -3.24 -15.89
N GLN A 264 13.86 -4.50 -16.16
CA GLN A 264 13.72 -4.98 -17.54
C GLN A 264 12.60 -4.25 -18.28
N PHE A 265 11.41 -4.13 -17.69
CA PHE A 265 10.30 -3.39 -18.29
C PHE A 265 10.61 -1.90 -18.48
N LEU A 266 11.33 -1.27 -17.55
CA LEU A 266 11.73 0.14 -17.67
C LEU A 266 12.73 0.43 -18.79
N ASN A 267 13.57 -0.55 -19.13
CA ASN A 267 14.59 -0.40 -20.17
C ASN A 267 14.14 -0.90 -21.55
N ASP A 268 12.98 -1.55 -21.63
CA ASP A 268 12.40 -2.07 -22.87
C ASP A 268 11.41 -1.05 -23.47
N GLU A 269 11.89 -0.20 -24.38
CA GLU A 269 11.09 0.83 -25.05
C GLU A 269 9.88 0.27 -25.82
N GLU A 270 9.94 -0.98 -26.29
CA GLU A 270 8.80 -1.62 -26.96
C GLU A 270 7.69 -1.98 -25.97
N SER A 271 8.05 -2.31 -24.72
CA SER A 271 7.08 -2.65 -23.67
C SER A 271 6.29 -1.44 -23.15
N LEU A 272 6.84 -0.24 -23.29
CA LEU A 272 6.25 1.03 -22.87
C LEU A 272 5.46 1.71 -24.00
N ASN A 273 5.80 1.44 -25.26
CA ASN A 273 5.08 1.93 -26.45
C ASN A 273 3.77 1.18 -26.70
N THR A 274 2.78 1.39 -25.85
CA THR A 274 1.45 0.77 -25.99
C THR A 274 0.39 1.73 -26.54
N ALA A 275 0.68 2.40 -27.66
CA ALA A 275 -0.28 3.21 -28.42
C ALA A 275 -1.36 2.38 -29.16
N SER A 276 -1.58 1.12 -28.81
CA SER A 276 -2.63 0.28 -29.40
C SER A 276 -3.81 0.14 -28.43
N HIS A 277 -5.02 0.29 -28.95
CA HIS A 277 -6.28 0.15 -28.20
C HIS A 277 -6.43 -1.18 -27.42
N GLU A 278 -5.61 -2.20 -27.69
CA GLU A 278 -5.56 -3.44 -26.90
C GLU A 278 -4.94 -3.23 -25.51
N ALA A 279 -4.04 -2.26 -25.32
CA ALA A 279 -3.39 -1.99 -24.05
C ALA A 279 -4.28 -1.28 -23.02
N PHE A 280 -5.32 -0.59 -23.48
CA PHE A 280 -6.27 0.11 -22.62
C PHE A 280 -7.22 -0.86 -21.88
N VAL A 281 -7.39 -2.10 -22.38
CA VAL A 281 -8.33 -3.08 -21.80
C VAL A 281 -7.68 -4.44 -21.46
N ALA A 282 -6.43 -4.73 -21.84
CA ALA A 282 -5.86 -6.07 -21.68
C ALA A 282 -4.59 -6.10 -20.84
N LYS A 283 -4.62 -6.87 -19.74
CA LYS A 283 -3.64 -7.88 -19.24
C LYS A 283 -2.10 -7.70 -19.34
N THR A 284 -1.55 -6.63 -19.93
CA THR A 284 -0.13 -6.58 -20.36
C THR A 284 0.57 -5.23 -20.16
N SER A 285 -0.10 -4.17 -19.67
CA SER A 285 0.59 -2.92 -19.35
C SER A 285 1.54 -3.11 -18.15
N PRO A 286 2.84 -2.75 -18.27
CA PRO A 286 3.78 -2.81 -17.15
C PRO A 286 3.57 -1.66 -16.15
N TYR A 287 2.85 -0.59 -16.52
CA TYR A 287 2.73 0.63 -15.73
C TYR A 287 2.21 0.40 -14.29
N PRO A 288 1.09 -0.31 -14.05
CA PRO A 288 0.62 -0.53 -12.68
C PRO A 288 1.65 -1.28 -11.81
N PHE A 289 2.41 -2.19 -12.41
CA PHE A 289 3.47 -2.91 -11.69
C PHE A 289 4.66 -1.99 -11.38
N LEU A 290 5.12 -1.21 -12.36
CA LEU A 290 6.23 -0.27 -12.19
C LEU A 290 5.89 0.84 -11.19
N GLN A 291 4.68 1.39 -11.23
CA GLN A 291 4.18 2.39 -10.29
C GLN A 291 4.15 1.84 -8.86
N GLN A 292 3.58 0.65 -8.66
CA GLN A 292 3.55 0.00 -7.34
C GLN A 292 4.95 -0.38 -6.84
N TRP A 293 5.86 -0.75 -7.74
CA TRP A 293 7.25 -1.05 -7.39
C TRP A 293 8.00 0.21 -6.95
N LEU A 294 7.88 1.32 -7.68
CA LEU A 294 8.47 2.61 -7.30
C LEU A 294 7.88 3.13 -5.98
N LEU A 295 6.57 2.98 -5.78
CA LEU A 295 5.89 3.33 -4.54
C LEU A 295 6.42 2.52 -3.36
N TYR A 296 6.53 1.20 -3.52
CA TYR A 296 7.08 0.34 -2.48
C TYR A 296 8.53 0.68 -2.15
N LEU A 297 9.38 0.91 -3.16
CA LEU A 297 10.77 1.30 -2.97
C LEU A 297 10.92 2.63 -2.24
N SER A 298 10.09 3.64 -2.58
CA SER A 298 10.15 4.94 -1.91
C SER A 298 9.76 4.83 -0.43
N ARG A 299 8.70 4.08 -0.11
CA ARG A 299 8.29 3.80 1.27
C ARG A 299 9.35 3.01 2.05
N MET A 300 9.90 1.96 1.46
CA MET A 300 10.97 1.16 2.05
C MET A 300 12.24 1.97 2.31
N GLY A 301 12.65 2.80 1.34
CA GLY A 301 13.84 3.64 1.49
C GLY A 301 13.70 4.65 2.63
N VAL A 302 12.54 5.31 2.74
CA VAL A 302 12.25 6.20 3.88
C VAL A 302 12.33 5.44 5.20
N ALA A 303 11.63 4.30 5.32
CA ALA A 303 11.62 3.52 6.55
C ALA A 303 13.01 3.02 6.96
N PHE A 304 13.83 2.60 5.99
CA PHE A 304 15.18 2.13 6.23
C PHE A 304 16.12 3.25 6.70
N ILE A 305 16.01 4.45 6.11
CA ILE A 305 16.79 5.60 6.57
C ILE A 305 16.33 6.03 7.97
N GLU A 306 15.02 6.11 8.22
CA GLU A 306 14.48 6.49 9.53
C GLU A 306 14.94 5.54 10.65
N ILE A 307 14.86 4.22 10.45
CA ILE A 307 15.29 3.24 11.47
C ILE A 307 16.80 3.30 11.72
N SER A 308 17.60 3.47 10.65
CA SER A 308 19.05 3.57 10.75
C SER A 308 19.47 4.80 11.56
N LEU A 309 18.65 5.86 11.54
CA LEU A 309 18.88 7.07 12.32
C LEU A 309 18.44 6.94 13.78
N THR A 310 17.35 6.23 14.07
CA THR A 310 16.90 6.06 15.47
C THR A 310 17.79 5.11 16.25
N GLN A 311 18.27 4.03 15.62
CA GLN A 311 19.15 3.05 16.25
C GLN A 311 20.54 3.61 16.57
N LYS A 312 20.98 4.70 15.93
CA LYS A 312 22.22 5.43 16.27
C LYS A 312 22.24 5.95 17.73
N VAL A 313 21.07 6.08 18.37
CA VAL A 313 20.92 6.53 19.77
C VAL A 313 21.07 5.36 20.76
N SER A 314 20.93 4.11 20.31
CA SER A 314 21.05 2.89 21.11
C SER A 314 22.34 2.14 20.73
N SER A 315 23.27 1.98 21.65
CA SER A 315 24.68 1.57 21.41
C SER A 315 24.91 0.14 20.89
N ASP A 316 23.88 -0.62 20.56
CA ASP A 316 23.96 -2.07 20.35
C ASP A 316 23.61 -2.49 18.92
N TRP A 317 24.35 -1.97 17.93
CA TRP A 317 24.28 -2.47 16.56
C TRP A 317 25.25 -3.63 16.36
N GLU A 318 24.82 -4.85 16.65
CA GLU A 318 25.43 -6.03 16.02
C GLU A 318 25.02 -6.03 14.55
N MET A 319 26.01 -5.84 13.67
CA MET A 319 25.90 -5.71 12.22
C MET A 319 24.62 -6.33 11.63
N LEU A 320 23.81 -5.51 10.95
CA LEU A 320 23.03 -5.98 9.80
C LEU A 320 23.96 -6.84 8.94
N GLN A 321 23.83 -8.16 9.05
CA GLN A 321 24.48 -9.08 8.13
C GLN A 321 23.65 -9.10 6.85
N VAL A 322 23.58 -7.94 6.19
CA VAL A 322 23.44 -7.94 4.73
C VAL A 322 24.59 -8.84 4.27
N PRO A 323 24.32 -9.98 3.61
CA PRO A 323 25.37 -10.90 3.21
C PRO A 323 26.42 -10.09 2.46
N GLY A 324 27.64 -10.01 3.03
CA GLY A 324 28.71 -9.06 2.64
C GLY A 324 29.22 -9.20 1.20
N GLN A 325 28.53 -9.98 0.36
CA GLN A 325 28.72 -10.13 -1.08
C GLN A 325 27.66 -9.39 -1.93
N THR A 326 26.59 -8.84 -1.33
CA THR A 326 25.41 -8.33 -2.07
C THR A 326 25.37 -6.81 -2.27
N ALA A 327 26.07 -6.02 -1.45
CA ALA A 327 26.17 -4.55 -1.65
C ALA A 327 26.84 -4.16 -2.98
N VAL A 328 27.68 -5.05 -3.54
CA VAL A 328 28.32 -4.89 -4.86
C VAL A 328 27.33 -5.11 -6.02
N SER A 329 26.16 -5.73 -5.77
CA SER A 329 25.17 -6.00 -6.84
C SER A 329 24.24 -4.82 -7.13
N TRP A 330 23.85 -4.03 -6.11
CA TRP A 330 23.05 -2.81 -6.31
C TRP A 330 23.78 -1.78 -7.18
N THR A 331 25.10 -1.64 -7.00
CA THR A 331 25.92 -0.72 -7.79
C THR A 331 26.08 -1.11 -9.26
N GLN A 332 25.69 -2.33 -9.64
CA GLN A 332 25.69 -2.79 -11.02
C GLN A 332 24.30 -2.75 -11.67
N GLN A 333 23.22 -2.67 -10.90
CA GLN A 333 21.87 -2.48 -11.41
C GLN A 333 21.60 -0.99 -11.61
N LYS A 334 21.34 -0.59 -12.86
CA LYS A 334 21.03 0.79 -13.23
C LYS A 334 19.67 1.17 -12.63
N VAL A 335 19.69 1.96 -11.56
CA VAL A 335 18.50 2.60 -10.97
C VAL A 335 17.84 3.48 -12.04
N PRO A 336 16.49 3.66 -12.03
CA PRO A 336 15.80 4.45 -13.05
C PRO A 336 16.31 5.89 -13.10
N SER A 337 16.34 6.51 -14.29
CA SER A 337 16.57 7.96 -14.38
C SER A 337 15.32 8.74 -13.98
N ARG A 338 15.45 10.05 -13.71
CA ARG A 338 14.28 10.92 -13.46
C ARG A 338 13.28 10.90 -14.63
N GLN A 339 13.79 10.86 -15.87
CA GLN A 339 12.95 10.80 -17.07
C GLN A 339 12.14 9.49 -17.10
N GLN A 340 12.77 8.37 -16.78
CA GLN A 340 12.07 7.07 -16.69
C GLN A 340 11.05 7.06 -15.55
N LEU A 341 11.37 7.72 -14.44
CA LEU A 341 10.47 7.87 -13.29
C LEU A 341 9.20 8.63 -13.68
N PHE A 342 9.32 9.80 -14.30
CA PHE A 342 8.15 10.58 -14.73
C PHE A 342 7.37 9.94 -15.88
N MET A 343 8.06 9.25 -16.80
CA MET A 343 7.40 8.47 -17.86
C MET A 343 6.42 7.44 -17.28
N VAL A 344 6.73 6.82 -16.14
CA VAL A 344 5.87 5.82 -15.49
C VAL A 344 4.82 6.45 -14.58
N LEU A 345 5.20 7.49 -13.82
CA LEU A 345 4.35 8.05 -12.78
C LEU A 345 3.27 9.01 -13.31
N ALA A 346 3.47 9.63 -14.47
CA ALA A 346 2.55 10.65 -14.99
C ALA A 346 1.11 10.15 -15.26
N GLU A 347 0.88 8.85 -15.36
CA GLU A 347 -0.45 8.26 -15.58
C GLU A 347 -1.30 8.15 -14.30
N GLN A 348 -0.70 8.27 -13.11
CA GLN A 348 -1.39 8.09 -11.84
C GLN A 348 -0.90 9.10 -10.77
N ASP A 349 -1.68 10.17 -10.59
CA ASP A 349 -1.35 11.35 -9.79
C ASP A 349 -1.05 11.04 -8.30
N ASP A 350 -1.90 10.25 -7.64
CA ASP A 350 -1.74 9.90 -6.22
C ASP A 350 -0.42 9.15 -5.98
N THR A 351 -0.10 8.18 -6.84
CA THR A 351 1.14 7.42 -6.77
C THR A 351 2.35 8.29 -7.11
N MET A 352 2.26 9.16 -8.11
CA MET A 352 3.33 10.10 -8.46
C MET A 352 3.69 10.98 -7.27
N VAL A 353 2.70 11.65 -6.69
CA VAL A 353 2.89 12.57 -5.57
C VAL A 353 3.47 11.84 -4.37
N GLU A 354 2.98 10.63 -4.07
CA GLU A 354 3.48 9.86 -2.93
C GLU A 354 4.94 9.42 -3.12
N VAL A 355 5.32 8.97 -4.32
CA VAL A 355 6.71 8.63 -4.64
C VAL A 355 7.63 9.85 -4.52
N LEU A 356 7.22 11.00 -5.06
CA LEU A 356 7.98 12.25 -4.96
C LEU A 356 8.13 12.72 -3.50
N ASN A 357 7.09 12.56 -2.69
CA ASN A 357 7.14 12.82 -1.25
C ASN A 357 8.15 11.88 -0.56
N GLY A 358 8.14 10.59 -0.89
CA GLY A 358 9.09 9.60 -0.39
C GLY A 358 10.54 9.95 -0.73
N LEU A 359 10.83 10.27 -1.99
CA LEU A 359 12.17 10.68 -2.45
C LEU A 359 12.64 11.96 -1.75
N THR A 360 11.76 12.95 -1.62
CA THR A 360 12.07 14.21 -0.91
C THR A 360 12.33 13.97 0.58
N ARG A 361 11.57 13.08 1.21
CA ARG A 361 11.80 12.69 2.61
C ARG A 361 13.16 12.03 2.79
N MET A 362 13.53 11.09 1.91
CA MET A 362 14.85 10.48 1.95
C MET A 362 15.96 11.52 1.84
N ALA A 363 15.87 12.44 0.88
CA ALA A 363 16.86 13.51 0.72
C ALA A 363 16.99 14.39 1.97
N VAL A 364 15.88 14.83 2.56
CA VAL A 364 15.88 15.65 3.79
C VAL A 364 16.48 14.89 4.97
N LEU A 365 16.19 13.60 5.10
CA LEU A 365 16.77 12.76 6.16
C LEU A 365 18.28 12.60 5.97
N VAL A 366 18.77 12.46 4.75
CA VAL A 366 20.19 12.34 4.44
C VAL A 366 20.93 13.65 4.68
N ASP A 367 20.38 14.79 4.26
CA ASP A 367 20.96 16.12 4.46
C ASP A 367 21.22 16.43 5.94
N GLY A 368 20.44 15.85 6.86
CA GLY A 368 20.57 16.02 8.31
C GLY A 368 21.61 15.12 8.99
N THR A 369 22.43 14.35 8.27
CA THR A 369 23.21 13.24 8.86
C THR A 369 24.73 13.36 8.76
N ASP A 370 25.41 13.03 9.87
CA ASP A 370 26.86 12.88 9.94
C ASP A 370 27.34 11.48 9.49
N SER A 371 28.15 11.47 8.42
CA SER A 371 29.20 10.53 7.96
C SER A 371 28.95 9.01 7.86
N ILE A 372 27.99 8.40 8.58
CA ILE A 372 27.85 6.93 8.64
C ILE A 372 26.99 6.39 7.49
N LEU A 373 25.80 6.94 7.22
CA LEU A 373 25.00 6.52 6.06
C LEU A 373 25.75 6.76 4.75
N THR A 374 26.44 7.90 4.66
CA THR A 374 27.33 8.22 3.54
C THR A 374 28.50 7.25 3.42
N SER A 375 28.96 6.62 4.50
CA SER A 375 30.04 5.61 4.42
C SER A 375 29.52 4.20 4.13
N LEU A 376 28.33 3.82 4.63
CA LEU A 376 27.74 2.51 4.41
C LEU A 376 27.08 2.36 3.03
N PHE A 377 26.48 3.44 2.51
CA PHE A 377 25.71 3.45 1.28
C PHE A 377 26.14 4.57 0.34
N SER A 378 27.45 4.86 0.27
CA SER A 378 28.00 6.01 -0.46
C SER A 378 27.46 6.17 -1.88
N SER A 379 27.45 5.10 -2.67
CA SER A 379 26.98 5.10 -4.06
C SER A 379 25.47 5.33 -4.20
N PHE A 380 24.67 4.76 -3.29
CA PHE A 380 23.23 4.96 -3.26
C PHE A 380 22.89 6.40 -2.85
N ILE A 381 23.57 6.93 -1.83
CA ILE A 381 23.41 8.29 -1.37
C ILE A 381 23.85 9.29 -2.44
N GLU A 382 24.98 9.05 -3.11
CA GLU A 382 25.45 9.86 -4.23
C GLU A 382 24.41 9.87 -5.37
N HIS A 383 23.90 8.70 -5.75
CA HIS A 383 22.85 8.61 -6.77
C HIS A 383 21.57 9.33 -6.35
N MET A 384 21.09 9.12 -5.13
CA MET A 384 19.91 9.80 -4.58
C MET A 384 20.06 11.33 -4.56
N THR A 385 21.23 11.83 -4.17
CA THR A 385 21.48 13.28 -4.05
C THR A 385 21.78 13.98 -5.38
N THR A 386 22.06 13.21 -6.44
CA THR A 386 22.33 13.72 -7.80
C THR A 386 21.16 13.49 -8.74
N GLU A 387 20.78 12.22 -8.97
CA GLU A 387 19.69 11.85 -9.85
C GLU A 387 18.34 12.19 -9.23
N TYR A 388 18.13 12.00 -7.93
CA TYR A 388 16.84 12.27 -7.29
C TYR A 388 16.84 13.54 -6.43
N ASP A 389 17.56 14.57 -6.89
CA ASP A 389 17.57 15.88 -6.24
C ASP A 389 16.14 16.46 -6.18
N PRO A 390 15.66 16.89 -4.99
CA PRO A 390 14.29 17.38 -4.84
C PRO A 390 13.94 18.60 -5.68
N ASP A 391 14.90 19.48 -5.99
CA ASP A 391 14.65 20.68 -6.79
C ASP A 391 14.44 20.31 -8.25
N LEU A 392 15.24 19.37 -8.75
CA LEU A 392 15.11 18.88 -10.11
C LEU A 392 13.89 17.97 -10.30
N LEU A 393 13.53 17.17 -9.30
CA LEU A 393 12.29 16.39 -9.28
C LEU A 393 11.05 17.30 -9.29
N PHE A 394 11.04 18.38 -8.51
CA PHE A 394 9.94 19.34 -8.54
C PHE A 394 9.87 20.07 -9.90
N ALA A 395 11.01 20.41 -10.49
CA ALA A 395 11.04 21.00 -11.83
C ALA A 395 10.51 20.04 -12.90
N ASP A 396 10.88 18.76 -12.86
CA ASP A 396 10.31 17.75 -13.77
C ASP A 396 8.80 17.57 -13.55
N LEU A 397 8.30 17.65 -12.31
CA LEU A 397 6.86 17.67 -12.03
C LEU A 397 6.20 18.87 -12.70
N VAL A 398 6.75 20.08 -12.52
CA VAL A 398 6.25 21.30 -13.14
C VAL A 398 6.21 21.17 -14.66
N ASP A 399 7.24 20.61 -15.29
CA ASP A 399 7.29 20.37 -16.72
C ASP A 399 6.27 19.30 -17.16
N THR A 400 6.08 18.23 -16.38
CA THR A 400 5.09 17.17 -16.62
C THR A 400 3.66 17.71 -16.58
N LEU A 401 3.39 18.67 -15.68
CA LEU A 401 2.10 19.37 -15.59
C LEU A 401 1.94 20.50 -16.64
N GLY A 402 2.87 20.62 -17.60
CA GLY A 402 2.82 21.64 -18.65
C GLY A 402 3.03 23.07 -18.15
N GLN A 403 3.65 23.24 -16.98
CA GLN A 403 3.82 24.52 -16.29
C GLN A 403 2.50 25.24 -15.97
N ASP A 404 1.41 24.47 -15.86
CA ASP A 404 0.11 25.01 -15.49
C ASP A 404 -0.14 24.88 -13.98
N HIS A 405 -0.07 26.03 -13.30
CA HIS A 405 -0.41 26.15 -11.88
C HIS A 405 -1.83 25.69 -11.52
N LEU A 406 -2.79 25.66 -12.47
CA LEU A 406 -4.15 25.19 -12.21
C LEU A 406 -4.19 23.68 -12.04
N VAL A 407 -3.39 22.92 -12.78
CA VAL A 407 -3.27 21.47 -12.60
C VAL A 407 -2.65 21.16 -11.24
N LEU A 408 -1.61 21.91 -10.84
CA LEU A 408 -1.01 21.80 -9.52
C LEU A 408 -2.00 22.17 -8.40
N LEU A 409 -2.88 23.14 -8.64
CA LEU A 409 -3.96 23.52 -7.73
C LEU A 409 -5.01 22.41 -7.59
N ASP A 410 -5.40 21.76 -8.69
CA ASP A 410 -6.34 20.64 -8.67
C ASP A 410 -5.78 19.47 -7.83
N LEU A 411 -4.48 19.16 -7.98
CA LEU A 411 -3.79 18.19 -7.13
C LEU A 411 -3.82 18.57 -5.65
N LEU A 412 -3.65 19.85 -5.32
CA LEU A 412 -3.67 20.36 -3.94
C LEU A 412 -5.06 20.33 -3.30
N ILE A 413 -6.11 20.61 -4.08
CA ILE A 413 -7.50 20.63 -3.60
C ILE A 413 -8.07 19.20 -3.50
N SER A 414 -7.55 18.27 -4.31
CA SER A 414 -7.94 16.86 -4.26
C SER A 414 -7.61 16.23 -2.90
N ASN A 415 -8.59 15.50 -2.36
CA ASN A 415 -8.42 14.67 -1.16
C ASN A 415 -7.79 13.30 -1.46
N GLU A 416 -7.55 12.98 -2.73
CA GLU A 416 -6.99 11.71 -3.17
C GLU A 416 -5.46 11.72 -3.21
N THR A 417 -4.84 12.89 -3.15
CA THR A 417 -3.37 13.02 -3.24
C THR A 417 -2.76 13.59 -1.95
N GLN A 418 -1.50 13.23 -1.69
CA GLN A 418 -0.71 13.83 -0.60
C GLN A 418 -0.01 15.13 -1.03
N MET A 419 -0.55 15.85 -2.02
CA MET A 419 0.14 16.97 -2.68
C MET A 419 0.45 18.10 -1.71
N LEU A 420 -0.46 18.39 -0.77
CA LEU A 420 -0.22 19.39 0.27
C LEU A 420 1.00 19.03 1.14
N GLU A 421 1.12 17.78 1.56
CA GLU A 421 2.25 17.35 2.39
C GLU A 421 3.57 17.42 1.61
N TYR A 422 3.56 16.93 0.37
CA TYR A 422 4.70 16.99 -0.53
C TYR A 422 5.15 18.44 -0.77
N LEU A 423 4.23 19.32 -1.19
CA LEU A 423 4.54 20.72 -1.49
C LEU A 423 5.06 21.46 -0.26
N MET A 424 4.43 21.27 0.91
CA MET A 424 4.88 21.89 2.15
C MET A 424 6.29 21.46 2.53
N ARG A 425 6.63 20.18 2.32
CA ARG A 425 7.98 19.64 2.56
C ARG A 425 8.98 20.19 1.56
N TYR A 426 8.64 20.23 0.27
CA TYR A 426 9.47 20.80 -0.77
C TYR A 426 9.75 22.29 -0.51
N LEU A 427 8.72 23.12 -0.31
CA LEU A 427 8.88 24.56 -0.06
C LEU A 427 9.74 24.85 1.18
N ARG A 428 9.61 24.03 2.22
CA ARG A 428 10.47 24.13 3.41
C ARG A 428 11.93 23.86 3.07
N ARG A 429 12.21 22.82 2.28
CA ARG A 429 13.58 22.50 1.86
C ARG A 429 14.15 23.61 0.96
N LEU A 430 13.38 24.03 -0.04
CA LEU A 430 13.74 25.09 -0.99
C LEU A 430 14.13 26.38 -0.28
N SER A 431 13.31 26.85 0.67
CA SER A 431 13.63 28.04 1.47
C SER A 431 14.84 27.85 2.39
N THR A 432 15.01 26.67 2.99
CA THR A 432 16.15 26.39 3.89
C THR A 432 17.48 26.36 3.13
N HIS A 433 17.48 25.89 1.88
CA HIS A 433 18.68 25.72 1.07
C HIS A 433 18.71 26.61 -0.18
N TRP A 434 18.05 27.78 -0.10
CA TRP A 434 17.75 28.67 -1.23
C TRP A 434 18.93 28.85 -2.20
N ASN A 435 20.07 29.35 -1.74
CA ASN A 435 21.24 29.63 -2.60
C ASN A 435 21.73 28.40 -3.39
N THR A 436 21.61 27.20 -2.83
CA THR A 436 22.03 25.96 -3.50
C THR A 436 20.98 25.53 -4.51
N SER A 437 19.70 25.55 -4.11
CA SER A 437 18.56 25.21 -4.96
C SER A 437 18.42 26.16 -6.15
N GLN A 438 18.52 27.48 -5.90
CA GLN A 438 18.50 28.53 -6.92
C GLN A 438 19.57 28.29 -7.97
N ARG A 439 20.84 28.15 -7.56
CA ARG A 439 21.96 27.91 -8.48
C ARG A 439 21.75 26.65 -9.33
N LYS A 440 21.25 25.56 -8.72
CA LYS A 440 20.93 24.32 -9.44
C LYS A 440 19.85 24.54 -10.50
N LEU A 441 18.71 25.13 -10.11
CA LEU A 441 17.60 25.40 -11.01
C LEU A 441 17.99 26.39 -12.13
N GLN A 442 18.84 27.37 -11.86
CA GLN A 442 19.38 28.29 -12.88
C GLN A 442 20.30 27.57 -13.86
N THR A 443 21.17 26.68 -13.36
CA THR A 443 22.08 25.90 -14.21
C THR A 443 21.30 25.04 -15.22
N GLU A 444 20.16 24.51 -14.79
CA GLU A 444 19.24 23.72 -15.63
C GLU A 444 18.22 24.58 -16.41
N GLN A 445 18.27 25.91 -16.30
CA GLN A 445 17.36 26.86 -16.94
C GLN A 445 15.88 26.66 -16.59
N ARG A 446 15.59 26.18 -15.37
CA ARG A 446 14.22 25.90 -14.90
C ARG A 446 13.74 26.79 -13.77
N LEU A 447 14.60 27.66 -13.24
CA LEU A 447 14.24 28.55 -12.12
C LEU A 447 13.01 29.41 -12.44
N GLU A 448 13.01 30.11 -13.58
CA GLU A 448 11.92 31.01 -13.97
C GLU A 448 10.58 30.26 -14.10
N GLY A 449 10.58 29.07 -14.72
CA GLY A 449 9.38 28.25 -14.89
C GLY A 449 8.81 27.80 -13.54
N VAL A 450 9.67 27.27 -12.66
CA VAL A 450 9.30 26.83 -11.31
C VAL A 450 8.73 28.00 -10.50
N MET A 451 9.43 29.13 -10.46
CA MET A 451 8.98 30.30 -9.69
C MET A 451 7.70 30.90 -10.25
N SER A 452 7.55 30.96 -11.58
CA SER A 452 6.32 31.45 -12.21
C SER A 452 5.10 30.61 -11.81
N VAL A 453 5.24 29.29 -11.77
CA VAL A 453 4.18 28.38 -11.33
C VAL A 453 3.86 28.59 -9.84
N LEU A 454 4.87 28.65 -8.97
CA LEU A 454 4.66 28.84 -7.53
C LEU A 454 3.99 30.19 -7.19
N ILE A 455 4.39 31.27 -7.86
CA ILE A 455 3.81 32.62 -7.67
C ILE A 455 2.35 32.62 -8.15
N ARG A 456 2.08 32.13 -9.36
CA ARG A 456 0.70 32.07 -9.89
C ARG A 456 -0.20 31.17 -9.02
N LEU A 457 0.33 30.04 -8.55
CA LEU A 457 -0.37 29.16 -7.62
C LEU A 457 -0.75 29.91 -6.34
N ARG A 458 0.18 30.66 -5.74
CA ARG A 458 -0.11 31.47 -4.54
C ARG A 458 -1.25 32.45 -4.79
N LEU A 459 -1.18 33.20 -5.89
CA LEU A 459 -2.20 34.20 -6.24
C LEU A 459 -3.59 33.57 -6.44
N GLU A 460 -3.66 32.38 -7.06
CA GLU A 460 -4.92 31.69 -7.26
C GLU A 460 -5.47 31.11 -5.94
N ILE A 461 -4.61 30.59 -5.06
CA ILE A 461 -5.01 30.18 -3.71
C ILE A 461 -5.56 31.39 -2.94
N ASP A 462 -4.87 32.53 -2.96
CA ASP A 462 -5.33 33.76 -2.29
C ASP A 462 -6.70 34.21 -2.82
N ARG A 463 -6.93 34.09 -4.14
CA ARG A 463 -8.23 34.37 -4.77
C ARG A 463 -9.33 33.44 -4.27
N LEU A 464 -9.07 32.14 -4.19
CA LEU A 464 -10.03 31.14 -3.70
C LEU A 464 -10.32 31.30 -2.20
N VAL A 465 -9.29 31.62 -1.40
CA VAL A 465 -9.45 31.89 0.04
C VAL A 465 -10.29 33.14 0.27
N ALA A 466 -10.04 34.22 -0.49
CA ALA A 466 -10.84 35.45 -0.40
C ALA A 466 -12.31 35.22 -0.81
N ALA A 467 -12.58 34.22 -1.64
CA ALA A 467 -13.90 33.82 -2.07
C ALA A 467 -14.56 32.74 -1.17
N ASP A 468 -13.87 32.27 -0.12
CA ASP A 468 -14.31 31.17 0.75
C ASP A 468 -14.56 29.84 -0.02
N LEU A 469 -13.76 29.59 -1.06
CA LEU A 469 -13.87 28.42 -1.94
C LEU A 469 -12.73 27.40 -1.75
N PHE A 470 -11.74 27.71 -0.93
CA PHE A 470 -10.59 26.83 -0.73
C PHE A 470 -10.90 25.79 0.36
N PRO A 471 -10.66 24.48 0.12
CA PRO A 471 -11.21 23.39 0.94
C PRO A 471 -10.65 23.27 2.36
N TYR A 472 -9.57 23.98 2.69
CA TYR A 472 -8.93 23.93 4.01
C TYR A 472 -8.21 25.25 4.35
N SER A 473 -7.67 25.36 5.56
CA SER A 473 -6.93 26.55 6.00
C SER A 473 -5.60 26.72 5.26
N ALA A 474 -5.59 27.51 4.18
CA ALA A 474 -4.41 27.70 3.32
C ALA A 474 -3.28 28.54 3.95
N GLY A 475 -3.53 29.23 5.07
CA GLY A 475 -2.59 30.21 5.64
C GLY A 475 -1.15 29.73 5.90
N PRO A 476 -0.89 28.47 6.33
CA PRO A 476 0.47 27.94 6.40
C PRO A 476 1.14 27.78 5.03
N LEU A 477 0.38 27.39 4.00
CA LEU A 477 0.87 27.18 2.64
C LEU A 477 1.19 28.52 1.96
N THR A 478 0.25 29.47 1.98
CA THR A 478 0.44 30.79 1.35
C THR A 478 1.60 31.57 1.96
N ARG A 479 1.80 31.49 3.29
CA ARG A 479 2.98 32.08 3.95
C ARG A 479 4.30 31.47 3.48
N ARG A 480 4.36 30.17 3.21
CA ARG A 480 5.58 29.53 2.71
C ARG A 480 5.85 29.89 1.25
N LEU A 481 4.82 29.91 0.42
CA LEU A 481 4.93 30.37 -0.96
C LEU A 481 5.44 31.81 -1.03
N LEU A 482 4.87 32.71 -0.22
CA LEU A 482 5.30 34.11 -0.14
C LEU A 482 6.77 34.23 0.33
N ALA A 483 7.20 33.44 1.30
CA ALA A 483 8.58 33.46 1.76
C ALA A 483 9.57 33.02 0.66
N VAL A 484 9.19 32.05 -0.17
CA VAL A 484 10.00 31.61 -1.31
C VAL A 484 10.02 32.66 -2.42
N GLU A 485 8.89 33.33 -2.68
CA GLU A 485 8.80 34.46 -3.62
C GLU A 485 9.70 35.62 -3.20
N GLN A 486 9.72 35.99 -1.92
CA GLN A 486 10.59 37.05 -1.40
C GLN A 486 12.08 36.74 -1.61
N LEU A 487 12.49 35.48 -1.36
CA LEU A 487 13.88 35.05 -1.61
C LEU A 487 14.26 35.14 -3.09
N TYR A 488 13.29 34.94 -3.99
CA TYR A 488 13.50 35.06 -5.43
C TYR A 488 13.63 36.52 -5.87
N GLU A 489 12.75 37.40 -5.41
CA GLU A 489 12.80 38.84 -5.72
C GLU A 489 14.08 39.50 -5.18
N GLU A 490 14.50 39.18 -3.96
CA GLU A 490 15.75 39.70 -3.36
C GLU A 490 16.99 39.31 -4.17
N SER A 491 16.98 38.14 -4.80
CA SER A 491 18.10 37.67 -5.61
C SER A 491 18.22 38.35 -6.97
N ASP A 492 17.09 38.75 -7.56
CA ASP A 492 17.06 39.50 -8.82
C ASP A 492 17.55 40.95 -8.61
N ASP A 493 17.29 41.53 -7.43
CA ASP A 493 17.77 42.87 -7.06
C ASP A 493 19.29 42.91 -6.84
N GLU A 494 19.89 41.88 -6.23
CA GLU A 494 21.35 41.80 -6.04
C GLU A 494 22.13 41.65 -7.37
N ASP A 495 21.57 40.95 -8.35
CA ASP A 495 22.15 40.81 -9.68
C ASP A 495 21.98 42.10 -10.52
N ALA A 496 20.90 42.86 -10.28
CA ALA A 496 20.66 44.16 -10.91
C ALA A 496 21.55 45.29 -10.37
N GLU A 497 21.95 45.25 -9.08
CA GLU A 497 22.87 46.23 -8.48
C GLU A 497 24.36 45.98 -8.83
N GLN A 498 24.70 44.81 -9.39
CA GLN A 498 26.07 44.45 -9.80
C GLN A 498 26.39 44.77 -11.28
N LEU A 499 25.43 45.29 -12.05
CA LEU A 499 25.57 45.79 -13.42
C LEU A 499 25.64 47.33 -13.46
#